data_AF-A0AAD9TEK6-F1
#
_entry.id   AF-A0AAD9TEK6-F1
#
_cell.length_a   1.000
_cell.length_b   1.000
_cell.length_c   1.000
_cell.angle_alpha   90.00
_cell.angle_beta   90.00
_cell.angle_gamma   90.00
#
_symmetry.space_group_name_H-M   'P 1'
#
loop_
_entity.id
_entity.type
_entity.pdbx_description
1 polymer ?
#
loop_
_entity_poly.entity_id
_entity_poly.type
_entity_poly.pdbx_seq_one_letter_code
_entity_poly.pdbx_strand_id
1 'polypeptide(L)'
;MHIEKNICDNILGTLLNIEGKTKDTDKACLDLADMNIRHELHLQLKDNGSYVKPQACYTFTSKERKDFCKFLKSVKFPDSFASNIARCVNANEGKILGLKSHDCHVLLQRLIPICIHAYLRKDVCTSLIELSNFFQEISAKTLNVQDLEKLEEGIVLILCKLEKKFPPAFFDVMVHLVVHLPYEAKLVGPVGYSWMYPIERNLGKLKRFVKNKAHPDGSIAEGYIVNELLTFCSMYLRGIETKFNRDERNDDRSRSSQNAERMSIFSQKVRPFGATHFIQYSQQDINSAHCKHYRQLQQESNLNLIERHQKEFAKWFAQLVISV
;
A
#
# COMPACT_ATOMS: atom_id res chain seq x y z
N MET A 1 1.98 6.74 -8.11
CA MET A 1 3.01 6.72 -7.05
C MET A 1 3.39 8.11 -6.51
N HIS A 2 4.07 8.98 -7.28
CA HIS A 2 4.54 10.26 -6.73
C HIS A 2 3.41 11.25 -6.41
N ILE A 3 2.33 11.26 -7.21
CA ILE A 3 1.12 12.05 -6.93
C ILE A 3 0.55 11.68 -5.55
N GLU A 4 0.30 10.39 -5.30
CA GLU A 4 -0.18 9.89 -4.00
C GLU A 4 0.74 10.29 -2.84
N LYS A 5 2.06 10.18 -3.03
CA LYS A 5 3.03 10.57 -2.00
C LYS A 5 2.89 12.05 -1.65
N ASN A 6 2.87 12.94 -2.65
CA ASN A 6 2.76 14.38 -2.43
C ASN A 6 1.45 14.75 -1.75
N ILE A 7 0.34 14.14 -2.17
CA ILE A 7 -0.98 14.36 -1.55
C ILE A 7 -0.99 13.90 -0.10
N CYS A 8 -0.47 12.70 0.18
CA CYS A 8 -0.36 12.20 1.55
C CYS A 8 0.53 13.11 2.41
N ASP A 9 1.65 13.59 1.87
CA ASP A 9 2.55 14.52 2.57
C ASP A 9 1.85 15.87 2.84
N ASN A 10 1.08 16.40 1.88
CA ASN A 10 0.30 17.62 2.03
C ASN A 10 -0.80 17.47 3.09
N ILE A 11 -1.54 16.36 3.07
CA ILE A 11 -2.55 16.04 4.07
C ILE A 11 -1.90 15.96 5.45
N LEU A 12 -0.90 15.08 5.64
CA LEU A 12 -0.27 14.89 6.95
C LEU A 12 0.41 16.16 7.45
N GLY A 13 1.10 16.91 6.57
CA GLY A 13 1.74 18.18 6.91
C GLY A 13 0.74 19.21 7.42
N THR A 14 -0.43 19.28 6.81
CA THR A 14 -1.50 20.24 7.16
C THR A 14 -2.27 19.80 8.40
N LEU A 15 -2.69 18.53 8.48
CA LEU A 15 -3.42 17.98 9.63
C LEU A 15 -2.58 18.08 10.92
N LEU A 16 -1.29 17.75 10.86
CA LEU A 16 -0.38 17.74 12.01
C LEU A 16 0.26 19.11 12.30
N ASN A 17 -0.01 20.11 11.45
CA ASN A 17 0.62 21.43 11.46
C ASN A 17 2.15 21.34 11.59
N ILE A 18 2.78 20.60 10.69
CA ILE A 18 4.23 20.41 10.69
C ILE A 18 4.89 21.63 10.05
N GLU A 19 5.76 22.29 10.80
CA GLU A 19 6.53 23.43 10.30
C GLU A 19 7.29 23.10 9.01
N GLY A 20 7.20 23.99 8.03
CA GLY A 20 7.78 23.82 6.69
C GLY A 20 7.06 22.82 5.79
N LYS A 21 6.03 22.11 6.28
CA LYS A 21 5.23 21.16 5.48
C LYS A 21 3.74 21.47 5.44
N THR A 22 3.23 22.17 6.45
CA THR A 22 1.83 22.60 6.49
C THR A 22 1.51 23.49 5.30
N LYS A 23 0.36 23.25 4.67
CA LYS A 23 -0.18 24.11 3.61
C LYS A 23 -1.00 25.27 4.19
N ASP A 24 -1.27 25.23 5.48
CA ASP A 24 -1.87 26.35 6.23
C ASP A 24 -0.77 27.32 6.70
N THR A 25 -0.22 28.06 5.75
CA THR A 25 0.86 29.02 5.98
C THR A 25 0.31 30.42 6.27
N ASP A 26 1.11 31.30 6.87
CA ASP A 26 0.68 32.68 7.13
C ASP A 26 0.36 33.42 5.82
N LYS A 27 1.11 33.14 4.76
CA LYS A 27 0.82 33.63 3.40
C LYS A 27 -0.53 33.15 2.91
N ALA A 28 -0.83 31.87 3.07
CA ALA A 28 -2.13 31.33 2.68
C ALA A 28 -3.29 31.94 3.48
N CYS A 29 -3.10 32.27 4.76
CA CYS A 29 -4.09 33.00 5.55
C CYS A 29 -4.27 34.45 5.07
N LEU A 30 -3.20 35.12 4.65
CA LEU A 30 -3.27 36.46 4.05
C LEU A 30 -3.99 36.42 2.69
N ASP A 31 -3.69 35.43 1.85
CA ASP A 31 -4.38 35.23 0.57
C ASP A 31 -5.90 35.05 0.78
N LEU A 32 -6.31 34.28 1.81
CA LEU A 32 -7.72 34.13 2.18
C LEU A 32 -8.35 35.45 2.63
N ALA A 33 -7.59 36.31 3.30
CA ALA A 33 -8.04 37.65 3.70
C ALA A 33 -8.21 38.59 2.51
N ASP A 34 -7.24 38.60 1.60
CA ASP A 34 -7.27 39.38 0.36
C ASP A 34 -8.44 38.94 -0.54
N MET A 35 -8.74 37.64 -0.59
CA MET A 35 -9.89 37.08 -1.30
C MET A 35 -11.23 37.32 -0.58
N ASN A 36 -11.22 37.86 0.64
CA ASN A 36 -12.41 38.11 1.47
C ASN A 36 -13.28 36.86 1.71
N ILE A 37 -12.64 35.71 1.95
CA ILE A 37 -13.31 34.43 2.24
C ILE A 37 -12.72 33.77 3.49
N ARG A 38 -13.52 32.97 4.20
CA ARG A 38 -13.10 32.20 5.40
C ARG A 38 -12.46 33.06 6.48
N HIS A 39 -13.22 34.05 6.96
CA HIS A 39 -12.81 34.95 8.03
C HIS A 39 -12.33 34.21 9.29
N GLU A 40 -12.84 33.00 9.54
CA GLU A 40 -12.41 32.14 10.64
C GLU A 40 -10.95 31.67 10.55
N LEU A 41 -10.31 31.78 9.37
CA LEU A 41 -8.90 31.41 9.13
C LEU A 41 -7.96 32.62 8.99
N HIS A 42 -8.48 33.84 9.06
CA HIS A 42 -7.67 35.06 8.91
C HIS A 42 -6.73 35.24 10.11
N LEU A 43 -5.55 35.81 9.88
CA LEU A 43 -4.61 36.12 10.95
C LEU A 43 -5.22 37.16 11.90
N GLN A 44 -5.15 36.88 13.19
CA GLN A 44 -5.69 37.77 14.23
C GLN A 44 -4.57 38.63 14.82
N LEU A 45 -4.73 39.95 14.77
CA LEU A 45 -3.84 40.89 15.44
C LEU A 45 -4.12 40.86 16.94
N LYS A 46 -3.10 40.60 17.73
CA LYS A 46 -3.13 40.72 19.19
C LYS A 46 -2.80 42.13 19.64
N ASP A 47 -3.19 42.46 20.87
CA ASP A 47 -2.94 43.77 21.52
C ASP A 47 -1.46 44.17 21.55
N ASN A 48 -0.55 43.18 21.54
CA ASN A 48 0.90 43.39 21.50
C ASN A 48 1.46 43.63 20.08
N GLY A 49 0.61 43.77 19.07
CA GLY A 49 0.99 43.95 17.65
C GLY A 49 1.41 42.67 16.92
N SER A 50 1.40 41.50 17.58
CA SER A 50 1.73 40.22 16.94
C SER A 50 0.51 39.60 16.26
N TYR A 51 0.74 38.86 15.17
CA TYR A 51 -0.31 38.06 14.53
C TYR A 51 -0.34 36.64 15.09
N VAL A 52 -1.54 36.08 15.23
CA VAL A 52 -1.75 34.68 15.56
C VAL A 52 -2.72 34.03 14.58
N LYS A 53 -2.36 32.82 14.15
CA LYS A 53 -3.22 31.98 13.31
C LYS A 53 -4.29 31.30 14.19
N PRO A 54 -5.59 31.43 13.86
CA PRO A 54 -6.63 30.69 14.56
C PRO A 54 -6.53 29.19 14.29
N GLN A 55 -7.10 28.36 15.18
CA GLN A 55 -7.11 26.91 15.00
C GLN A 55 -8.05 26.54 13.84
N ALA A 56 -7.50 26.00 12.76
CA ALA A 56 -8.29 25.56 11.62
C ALA A 56 -9.05 24.25 11.90
N CYS A 57 -10.24 24.11 11.29
CA CYS A 57 -11.11 22.93 11.44
C CYS A 57 -10.53 21.62 10.86
N TYR A 58 -9.45 21.71 10.09
CA TYR A 58 -8.71 20.60 9.51
C TYR A 58 -7.39 20.32 10.23
N THR A 59 -7.06 21.03 11.31
CA THR A 59 -5.79 20.87 12.02
C THR A 59 -6.03 20.24 13.38
N PHE A 60 -5.20 19.25 13.74
CA PHE A 60 -5.22 18.64 15.06
C PHE A 60 -4.71 19.60 16.13
N THR A 61 -5.30 19.49 17.32
CA THR A 61 -4.68 20.03 18.53
C THR A 61 -3.39 19.28 18.87
N SER A 62 -2.55 19.87 19.72
CA SER A 62 -1.30 19.24 20.16
C SER A 62 -1.51 17.86 20.80
N LYS A 63 -2.63 17.65 21.51
CA LYS A 63 -2.99 16.37 22.12
C LYS A 63 -3.37 15.34 21.06
N GLU A 64 -4.31 15.68 20.17
CA GLU A 64 -4.79 14.81 19.09
C GLU A 64 -3.64 14.40 18.17
N ARG A 65 -2.73 15.32 17.86
CA ARG A 65 -1.51 15.04 17.08
C ARG A 65 -0.66 13.94 17.71
N LYS A 66 -0.42 14.00 19.02
CA LYS A 66 0.34 12.97 19.73
C LYS A 66 -0.40 11.64 19.75
N ASP A 67 -1.71 11.66 19.97
CA ASP A 67 -2.52 10.44 20.01
C ASP A 67 -2.62 9.78 18.63
N PHE A 68 -2.75 10.56 17.56
CA PHE A 68 -2.64 10.09 16.17
C PHE A 68 -1.28 9.43 15.90
N CYS A 69 -0.18 10.04 16.34
CA CYS A 69 1.15 9.42 16.20
C CYS A 69 1.30 8.13 17.04
N LYS A 70 0.72 8.06 18.23
CA LYS A 70 0.71 6.81 19.03
C LYS A 70 -0.08 5.71 18.31
N PHE A 71 -1.23 6.04 17.73
CA PHE A 71 -2.00 5.13 16.91
C PHE A 71 -1.15 4.60 15.74
N LEU A 72 -0.51 5.49 14.95
CA LEU A 72 0.33 5.04 13.84
C LEU A 72 1.50 4.15 14.28
N LYS A 73 2.03 4.33 15.51
CA LYS A 73 3.04 3.44 16.09
C LYS A 73 2.50 2.07 16.49
N SER A 74 1.23 1.97 16.89
CA SER A 74 0.63 0.72 17.33
C SER A 74 0.14 -0.15 16.17
N VAL A 75 -0.10 0.44 14.99
CA VAL A 75 -0.52 -0.29 13.81
C VAL A 75 0.53 -1.33 13.40
N LYS A 76 0.09 -2.58 13.27
CA LYS A 76 0.85 -3.68 12.68
C LYS A 76 0.18 -4.10 11.39
N PHE A 77 1.00 -4.51 10.42
CA PHE A 77 0.53 -4.99 9.14
C PHE A 77 0.95 -6.44 8.93
N PRO A 78 0.22 -7.22 8.11
CA PRO A 78 0.71 -8.49 7.62
C PRO A 78 2.09 -8.33 6.99
N ASP A 79 2.87 -9.41 7.04
CA ASP A 79 4.18 -9.41 6.43
C ASP A 79 4.11 -9.10 4.95
N SER A 80 5.12 -8.37 4.45
CA SER A 80 5.21 -7.86 3.07
C SER A 80 4.14 -6.84 2.63
N PHE A 81 3.13 -6.54 3.45
CA PHE A 81 2.08 -5.59 3.09
C PHE A 81 2.55 -4.13 3.14
N ALA A 82 3.15 -3.69 4.25
CA ALA A 82 3.66 -2.33 4.42
C ALA A 82 5.02 -2.33 5.11
N SER A 83 5.75 -1.22 5.00
CA SER A 83 6.96 -1.06 5.81
C SER A 83 6.60 -0.77 7.27
N ASN A 84 7.58 -0.81 8.17
CA ASN A 84 7.36 -0.50 9.57
C ASN A 84 7.20 1.02 9.76
N ILE A 85 5.96 1.51 9.60
CA ILE A 85 5.57 2.92 9.73
C ILE A 85 5.96 3.49 11.10
N ALA A 86 5.97 2.68 12.16
CA ALA A 86 6.35 3.13 13.49
C ALA A 86 7.77 3.72 13.56
N ARG A 87 8.67 3.32 12.65
CA ARG A 87 10.02 3.89 12.53
C ARG A 87 10.03 5.33 11.99
N CYS A 88 8.99 5.71 11.26
CA CYS A 88 8.82 7.04 10.68
C CYS A 88 8.10 8.01 11.62
N VAL A 89 7.66 7.56 12.80
CA VAL A 89 6.80 8.34 13.69
C VAL A 89 7.53 8.69 14.98
N ASN A 90 7.56 9.97 15.33
CA ASN A 90 7.97 10.47 16.65
C ASN A 90 6.72 10.94 17.41
N ALA A 91 6.18 10.07 18.26
CA ALA A 91 4.96 10.35 19.02
C ALA A 91 5.13 11.41 20.12
N ASN A 92 6.35 11.63 20.63
CA ASN A 92 6.60 12.63 21.65
C ASN A 92 6.53 14.04 21.04
N GLU A 93 7.12 14.21 19.86
CA GLU A 93 7.08 15.47 19.11
C GLU A 93 5.83 15.64 18.24
N GLY A 94 5.07 14.56 18.01
CA GLY A 94 3.92 14.56 17.11
C GLY A 94 4.32 14.75 15.63
N LYS A 95 5.49 14.22 15.24
CA LYS A 95 6.06 14.38 13.89
C LYS A 95 6.13 13.05 13.15
N ILE A 96 6.02 13.14 11.83
CA ILE A 96 6.21 12.00 10.92
C ILE A 96 7.29 12.38 9.89
N LEU A 97 8.31 11.53 9.76
CA LEU A 97 9.50 11.77 8.95
C LEU A 97 9.92 10.49 8.21
N GLY A 98 10.41 10.66 6.98
CA GLY A 98 11.00 9.55 6.23
C GLY A 98 10.00 8.54 5.66
N LEU A 99 8.73 8.90 5.52
CA LEU A 99 7.76 8.09 4.78
C LEU A 99 8.20 7.95 3.32
N LYS A 100 8.12 6.73 2.79
CA LYS A 100 8.32 6.47 1.37
C LYS A 100 6.98 6.46 0.64
N SER A 101 7.03 6.49 -0.69
CA SER A 101 5.83 6.51 -1.54
C SER A 101 4.84 5.40 -1.18
N HIS A 102 5.32 4.18 -0.93
CA HIS A 102 4.46 3.06 -0.55
C HIS A 102 3.84 3.23 0.85
N ASP A 103 4.55 3.84 1.79
CA ASP A 103 4.01 4.11 3.13
C ASP A 103 2.89 5.15 3.03
N CYS A 104 3.10 6.18 2.22
CA CYS A 104 2.08 7.18 1.91
C CYS A 104 0.85 6.57 1.23
N HIS A 105 1.05 5.64 0.29
CA HIS A 105 -0.03 4.90 -0.35
C HIS A 105 -0.87 4.11 0.67
N VAL A 106 -0.22 3.38 1.59
CA VAL A 106 -0.92 2.64 2.67
C VAL A 106 -1.63 3.60 3.62
N LEU A 107 -1.00 4.71 4.00
CA LEU A 107 -1.61 5.72 4.86
C LEU A 107 -2.84 6.32 4.22
N LEU A 108 -2.74 6.78 2.98
CA LEU A 108 -3.80 7.45 2.24
C LEU A 108 -5.00 6.53 2.02
N GLN A 109 -4.78 5.29 1.59
CA GLN A 109 -5.88 4.40 1.22
C GLN A 109 -6.45 3.59 2.38
N ARG A 110 -5.68 3.35 3.45
CA ARG A 110 -6.09 2.41 4.51
C ARG A 110 -6.20 3.06 5.88
N LEU A 111 -5.22 3.88 6.28
CA LEU A 111 -5.17 4.37 7.66
C LEU A 111 -5.95 5.67 7.83
N ILE A 112 -5.70 6.66 6.98
CA ILE A 112 -6.34 7.98 7.04
C ILE A 112 -7.87 7.88 7.10
N PRO A 113 -8.55 7.08 6.25
CA PRO A 113 -10.00 6.94 6.31
C PRO A 113 -10.54 6.49 7.66
N ILE A 114 -9.76 5.70 8.39
CA ILE A 114 -10.17 5.10 9.66
C ILE A 114 -9.87 6.04 10.82
N CYS A 115 -8.68 6.63 10.84
CA CYS A 115 -8.18 7.31 12.03
C CYS A 115 -8.62 8.77 12.17
N ILE A 116 -8.90 9.48 11.07
CA ILE A 116 -9.21 10.93 11.16
C ILE A 116 -10.57 11.23 11.80
N HIS A 117 -11.49 10.25 11.81
CA HIS A 117 -12.84 10.38 12.38
C HIS A 117 -12.85 10.81 13.84
N ALA A 118 -11.83 10.41 14.61
CA ALA A 118 -11.74 10.72 16.03
C ALA A 118 -11.30 12.18 16.30
N TYR A 119 -10.82 12.89 15.29
CA TYR A 119 -10.06 14.14 15.47
C TYR A 119 -10.56 15.32 14.63
N LEU A 120 -11.20 15.08 13.47
CA LEU A 120 -11.67 16.16 12.59
C LEU A 120 -13.18 16.27 12.56
N ARG A 121 -13.66 17.47 12.22
CA ARG A 121 -15.08 17.72 11.94
C ARG A 121 -15.58 16.80 10.83
N LYS A 122 -16.85 16.38 10.93
CA LYS A 122 -17.45 15.36 10.05
C LYS A 122 -17.32 15.68 8.56
N ASP A 123 -17.51 16.94 8.18
CA ASP A 123 -17.42 17.40 6.79
C ASP A 123 -15.98 17.33 6.22
N VAL A 124 -14.97 17.65 7.04
CA VAL A 124 -13.56 17.51 6.64
C VAL A 124 -13.19 16.04 6.53
N CYS A 125 -13.60 15.21 7.51
CA CYS A 125 -13.42 13.76 7.46
C CYS A 125 -14.00 13.17 6.17
N THR A 126 -15.27 13.46 5.86
CA THR A 126 -15.95 12.94 4.68
C THR A 126 -15.20 13.28 3.40
N SER A 127 -14.73 14.53 3.26
CA SER A 127 -13.99 14.95 2.06
C SER A 127 -12.67 14.20 1.88
N LEU A 128 -11.94 13.97 2.98
CA LEU A 128 -10.69 13.20 2.95
C LEU A 128 -10.93 11.70 2.71
N ILE A 129 -12.00 11.13 3.26
CA ILE A 129 -12.37 9.72 3.04
C ILE A 129 -12.76 9.50 1.59
N GLU A 130 -13.53 10.41 0.98
CA GLU A 130 -13.86 10.32 -0.44
C GLU A 130 -12.61 10.32 -1.31
N LEU A 131 -11.63 11.19 -1.02
CA LEU A 131 -10.34 11.20 -1.72
C LEU A 131 -9.57 9.88 -1.53
N SER A 132 -9.54 9.35 -0.31
CA SER A 132 -8.89 8.07 -0.02
C SER A 132 -9.57 6.89 -0.74
N ASN A 133 -10.91 6.88 -0.80
CA ASN A 133 -11.68 5.87 -1.52
C ASN A 133 -11.41 5.96 -3.02
N PHE A 134 -11.35 7.17 -3.58
CA PHE A 134 -10.92 7.39 -4.96
C PHE A 134 -9.56 6.73 -5.24
N PHE A 135 -8.57 6.96 -4.37
CA PHE A 135 -7.25 6.34 -4.53
C PHE A 135 -7.29 4.81 -4.38
N GLN A 136 -8.11 4.30 -3.47
CA GLN A 136 -8.30 2.87 -3.30
C GLN A 136 -8.91 2.22 -4.55
N GLU A 137 -9.92 2.86 -5.16
CA GLU A 137 -10.62 2.36 -6.35
C GLU A 137 -9.75 2.44 -7.60
N ILE A 138 -9.11 3.58 -7.86
CA ILE A 138 -8.20 3.74 -9.02
C ILE A 138 -6.98 2.80 -8.93
N SER A 139 -6.61 2.40 -7.70
CA SER A 139 -5.50 1.48 -7.44
C SER A 139 -5.91 0.01 -7.37
N ALA A 140 -7.16 -0.31 -7.72
CA ALA A 140 -7.62 -1.68 -7.71
C ALA A 140 -6.86 -2.54 -8.74
N LYS A 141 -6.71 -3.83 -8.42
CA LYS A 141 -6.04 -4.81 -9.28
C LYS A 141 -6.77 -4.98 -10.63
N THR A 142 -8.09 -4.86 -10.60
CA THR A 142 -8.97 -4.96 -11.76
C THR A 142 -9.79 -3.68 -11.81
N LEU A 143 -9.88 -3.08 -12.99
CA LEU A 143 -10.63 -1.85 -13.22
C LEU A 143 -11.78 -2.11 -14.18
N ASN A 144 -12.93 -1.50 -13.90
CA ASN A 144 -14.08 -1.45 -14.80
C ASN A 144 -14.15 -0.05 -15.42
N VAL A 145 -14.33 0.03 -16.73
CA VAL A 145 -14.40 1.30 -17.47
C VAL A 145 -15.54 2.20 -16.95
N GLN A 146 -16.69 1.62 -16.61
CA GLN A 146 -17.84 2.38 -16.08
C GLN A 146 -17.53 2.99 -14.71
N ASP A 147 -16.74 2.31 -13.88
CA ASP A 147 -16.33 2.86 -12.59
C ASP A 147 -15.25 3.92 -12.77
N LEU A 148 -14.36 3.78 -13.77
CA LEU A 148 -13.39 4.82 -14.14
C LEU A 148 -14.08 6.11 -14.65
N GLU A 149 -15.17 5.99 -15.40
CA GLU A 149 -15.99 7.15 -15.82
C GLU A 149 -16.60 7.87 -14.61
N LYS A 150 -17.15 7.14 -13.64
CA LYS A 150 -17.65 7.72 -12.38
C LYS A 150 -16.53 8.35 -11.57
N LEU A 151 -15.33 7.75 -11.54
CA LEU A 151 -14.18 8.32 -10.84
C LEU A 151 -13.70 9.63 -11.49
N GLU A 152 -13.78 9.75 -12.82
CA GLU A 152 -13.44 10.97 -13.56
C GLU A 152 -14.38 12.14 -13.23
N GLU A 153 -15.69 11.89 -13.14
CA GLU A 153 -16.64 12.91 -12.69
C GLU A 153 -16.50 13.18 -11.18
N GLY A 154 -16.35 12.11 -10.40
CA GLY A 154 -16.31 12.15 -8.95
C GLY A 154 -15.10 12.92 -8.40
N ILE A 155 -13.92 12.77 -9.00
CA ILE A 155 -12.71 13.45 -8.51
C ILE A 155 -12.82 14.97 -8.58
N VAL A 156 -13.49 15.51 -9.61
CA VAL A 156 -13.74 16.96 -9.72
C VAL A 156 -14.55 17.44 -8.52
N LEU A 157 -15.62 16.72 -8.16
CA LEU A 157 -16.44 17.05 -7.00
C LEU A 157 -15.67 16.92 -5.68
N ILE A 158 -14.83 15.88 -5.55
CA ILE A 158 -13.98 15.68 -4.37
C ILE A 158 -13.00 16.85 -4.20
N LEU A 159 -12.32 17.25 -5.27
CA LEU A 159 -11.41 18.40 -5.23
C LEU A 159 -12.15 19.68 -4.86
N CYS A 160 -13.32 19.95 -5.46
CA CYS A 160 -14.11 21.12 -5.07
C CYS A 160 -14.56 21.10 -3.59
N LYS A 161 -14.90 19.92 -3.04
CA LYS A 161 -15.23 19.77 -1.61
C LYS A 161 -14.01 20.07 -0.74
N LEU A 162 -12.84 19.56 -1.10
CA LEU A 162 -11.59 19.84 -0.40
C LEU A 162 -11.22 21.32 -0.52
N GLU A 163 -11.35 21.91 -1.71
CA GLU A 163 -11.04 23.31 -1.99
C GLU A 163 -11.85 24.23 -1.09
N LYS A 164 -13.12 23.89 -0.80
CA LYS A 164 -13.98 24.63 0.14
C LYS A 164 -13.50 24.57 1.61
N LYS A 165 -12.58 23.68 1.96
CA LYS A 165 -12.13 23.46 3.35
C LYS A 165 -10.67 23.84 3.56
N PHE A 166 -9.79 23.42 2.67
CA PHE A 166 -8.34 23.64 2.76
C PHE A 166 -7.91 24.95 2.10
N PRO A 167 -6.81 25.57 2.56
CA PRO A 167 -6.30 26.82 1.98
C PRO A 167 -5.79 26.62 0.54
N PRO A 168 -5.72 27.67 -0.28
CA PRO A 168 -5.27 27.58 -1.68
C PRO A 168 -3.90 26.91 -1.84
N ALA A 169 -2.97 27.15 -0.92
CA ALA A 169 -1.63 26.53 -0.93
C ALA A 169 -1.64 24.99 -0.84
N PHE A 170 -2.75 24.38 -0.43
CA PHE A 170 -2.93 22.93 -0.44
C PHE A 170 -3.02 22.38 -1.88
N PHE A 171 -3.61 23.14 -2.79
CA PHE A 171 -3.91 22.75 -4.17
C PHE A 171 -2.74 23.11 -5.10
N ASP A 172 -1.59 22.50 -4.84
CA ASP A 172 -0.47 22.57 -5.77
C ASP A 172 -0.73 21.70 -7.02
N VAL A 173 0.15 21.83 -8.02
CA VAL A 173 0.06 21.07 -9.27
C VAL A 173 -0.12 19.57 -9.03
N MET A 174 0.52 18.98 -8.02
CA MET A 174 0.43 17.54 -7.78
C MET A 174 -0.97 17.12 -7.32
N VAL A 175 -1.67 17.97 -6.57
CA VAL A 175 -3.07 17.73 -6.17
C VAL A 175 -4.01 17.84 -7.36
N HIS A 176 -3.77 18.78 -8.27
CA HIS A 176 -4.60 18.93 -9.47
C HIS A 176 -4.40 17.80 -10.49
N LEU A 177 -3.21 17.20 -10.58
CA LEU A 177 -2.96 16.08 -11.50
C LEU A 177 -3.84 14.85 -11.24
N VAL A 178 -4.49 14.76 -10.08
CA VAL A 178 -5.37 13.63 -9.71
C VAL A 178 -6.56 13.50 -10.67
N VAL A 179 -7.03 14.61 -11.25
CA VAL A 179 -8.15 14.58 -12.22
C VAL A 179 -7.82 13.79 -13.48
N HIS A 180 -6.53 13.63 -13.81
CA HIS A 180 -6.10 12.90 -15.00
C HIS A 180 -5.93 11.40 -14.76
N LEU A 181 -5.89 10.95 -13.50
CA LEU A 181 -5.63 9.54 -13.19
C LEU A 181 -6.69 8.57 -13.75
N PRO A 182 -8.01 8.88 -13.71
CA PRO A 182 -9.02 8.00 -14.31
C PRO A 182 -8.83 7.83 -15.82
N TYR A 183 -8.54 8.92 -16.52
CA TYR A 183 -8.24 8.89 -17.94
C TYR A 183 -6.97 8.09 -18.25
N GLU A 184 -5.89 8.31 -17.50
CA GLU A 184 -4.65 7.55 -17.63
C GLU A 184 -4.89 6.05 -17.41
N ALA A 185 -5.68 5.69 -16.39
CA ALA A 185 -6.04 4.29 -16.11
C ALA A 185 -6.89 3.65 -17.22
N LYS A 186 -7.72 4.43 -17.93
CA LYS A 186 -8.45 3.94 -19.12
C LYS A 186 -7.50 3.61 -20.27
N LEU A 187 -6.42 4.38 -20.44
CA LEU A 187 -5.44 4.18 -21.51
C LEU A 187 -4.45 3.05 -21.22
N VAL A 188 -3.91 3.03 -20.01
CA VAL A 188 -2.79 2.14 -19.63
C VAL A 188 -3.27 0.88 -18.90
N GLY A 189 -4.51 0.89 -18.40
CA GLY A 189 -5.06 -0.19 -17.57
C GLY A 189 -4.69 -0.02 -16.09
N PRO A 190 -4.75 -1.11 -15.30
CA PRO A 190 -4.48 -1.07 -13.86
C PRO A 190 -3.13 -0.46 -13.50
N VAL A 191 -3.16 0.48 -12.56
CA VAL A 191 -1.98 1.30 -12.18
C VAL A 191 -0.78 0.50 -11.67
N GLY A 192 -0.98 -0.75 -11.26
CA GLY A 192 0.09 -1.63 -10.77
C GLY A 192 1.24 -1.79 -11.76
N TYR A 193 0.98 -1.76 -13.07
CA TYR A 193 2.01 -1.85 -14.11
C TYR A 193 2.63 -0.49 -14.47
N SER A 194 1.94 0.61 -14.19
CA SER A 194 2.42 1.98 -14.42
C SER A 194 3.23 2.53 -13.25
N TRP A 195 3.23 1.85 -12.11
CA TRP A 195 3.94 2.28 -10.91
C TRP A 195 5.41 1.91 -10.93
N MET A 196 6.23 2.83 -10.42
CA MET A 196 7.67 2.62 -10.25
C MET A 196 8.02 1.70 -9.08
N TYR A 197 7.07 1.23 -8.26
CA TYR A 197 7.37 0.41 -7.08
C TYR A 197 8.20 -0.86 -7.39
N PRO A 198 7.88 -1.67 -8.41
CA PRO A 198 8.67 -2.86 -8.72
C PRO A 198 10.09 -2.51 -9.13
N ILE A 199 10.25 -1.44 -9.92
CA ILE A 199 11.53 -0.95 -10.41
C ILE A 199 12.37 -0.40 -9.25
N GLU A 200 11.83 0.51 -8.44
CA GLU A 200 12.52 1.06 -7.26
C GLU A 200 12.90 -0.02 -6.26
N ARG A 201 12.04 -1.03 -6.06
CA ARG A 201 12.33 -2.17 -5.18
C ARG A 201 13.48 -3.02 -5.73
N ASN A 202 13.50 -3.27 -7.03
CA ASN A 202 14.59 -4.01 -7.69
C ASN A 202 15.91 -3.24 -7.59
N LEU A 203 15.91 -1.95 -7.94
CA LEU A 203 17.07 -1.07 -7.80
C LEU A 203 17.56 -1.03 -6.34
N GLY A 204 16.65 -1.01 -5.38
CA GLY A 204 16.98 -1.10 -3.96
C GLY A 204 17.63 -2.42 -3.55
N LYS A 205 17.32 -3.54 -4.22
CA LYS A 205 18.00 -4.83 -4.05
C LYS A 205 19.41 -4.77 -4.66
N LEU A 206 19.52 -4.35 -5.92
CA LEU A 206 20.80 -4.23 -6.63
C LEU A 206 21.78 -3.32 -5.90
N LYS A 207 21.30 -2.19 -5.36
CA LYS A 207 22.10 -1.26 -4.55
C LYS A 207 22.77 -1.94 -3.35
N ARG A 208 22.20 -3.00 -2.78
CA ARG A 208 22.79 -3.73 -1.65
C ARG A 208 23.95 -4.65 -2.07
N PHE A 209 24.05 -4.97 -3.36
CA PHE A 209 25.16 -5.75 -3.92
C PHE A 209 26.41 -4.89 -4.17
N VAL A 210 26.27 -3.57 -4.23
CA VAL A 210 27.40 -2.63 -4.37
C VAL A 210 28.22 -2.61 -3.07
N LYS A 211 29.25 -3.44 -3.00
CA LYS A 211 30.28 -3.47 -1.94
C LYS A 211 31.47 -2.60 -2.31
N ASN A 212 31.85 -2.60 -3.59
CA ASN A 212 32.88 -1.71 -4.14
C ASN A 212 32.24 -0.58 -4.95
N LYS A 213 32.33 0.66 -4.44
CA LYS A 213 31.79 1.85 -5.12
C LYS A 213 32.63 2.31 -6.32
N ALA A 214 33.90 1.90 -6.43
CA ALA A 214 34.75 2.20 -7.58
C ALA A 214 34.37 1.36 -8.82
N HIS A 215 33.79 0.18 -8.60
CA HIS A 215 33.33 -0.73 -9.64
C HIS A 215 31.91 -1.26 -9.32
N PRO A 216 30.89 -0.38 -9.36
CA PRO A 216 29.55 -0.75 -8.92
C PRO A 216 28.95 -1.87 -9.75
N ASP A 217 29.15 -1.87 -11.07
CA ASP A 217 28.57 -2.84 -11.98
C ASP A 217 29.13 -4.24 -11.76
N GLY A 218 30.46 -4.35 -11.62
CA GLY A 218 31.13 -5.61 -11.29
C GLY A 218 30.69 -6.15 -9.92
N SER A 219 30.56 -5.26 -8.94
CA SER A 219 30.07 -5.64 -7.60
C SER A 219 28.61 -6.12 -7.61
N ILE A 220 27.76 -5.53 -8.46
CA ILE A 220 26.38 -5.98 -8.64
C ILE A 220 26.36 -7.34 -9.32
N ALA A 221 27.13 -7.54 -10.39
CA ALA A 221 27.19 -8.81 -11.12
C ALA A 221 27.63 -9.96 -10.21
N GLU A 222 28.71 -9.77 -9.45
CA GLU A 222 29.20 -10.76 -8.50
C GLU A 222 28.16 -11.09 -7.42
N GLY A 223 27.59 -10.06 -6.78
CA GLY A 223 26.58 -10.25 -5.73
C GLY A 223 25.30 -10.92 -6.26
N TYR A 224 24.94 -10.65 -7.52
CA TYR A 224 23.81 -11.28 -8.18
C TYR A 224 24.06 -12.78 -8.42
N ILE A 225 25.23 -13.16 -8.96
CA ILE A 225 25.64 -14.55 -9.19
C ILE A 225 25.61 -15.33 -7.87
N VAL A 226 26.21 -14.79 -6.81
CA VAL A 226 26.19 -15.42 -5.48
C VAL A 226 24.76 -15.62 -4.97
N ASN A 227 23.90 -14.61 -5.12
CA ASN A 227 22.50 -14.72 -4.70
C ASN A 227 21.73 -15.80 -5.49
N GLU A 228 21.96 -15.94 -6.79
CA GLU A 228 21.33 -16.99 -7.61
C GLU A 228 21.83 -18.39 -7.22
N LEU A 229 23.15 -18.58 -7.09
CA LEU A 229 23.73 -19.85 -6.66
C LEU A 229 23.21 -20.29 -5.29
N LEU A 230 23.15 -19.38 -4.32
CA LEU A 230 22.57 -19.67 -2.99
C LEU A 230 21.08 -20.02 -3.08
N THR A 231 20.33 -19.32 -3.94
CA THR A 231 18.91 -19.62 -4.16
C THR A 231 18.74 -21.02 -4.77
N PHE A 232 19.56 -21.38 -5.75
CA PHE A 232 19.56 -22.71 -6.36
C PHE A 232 19.91 -23.81 -5.35
N CYS A 233 21.03 -23.66 -4.62
CA CYS A 233 21.43 -24.61 -3.58
C CYS A 233 20.34 -24.78 -2.51
N SER A 234 19.62 -23.70 -2.16
CA SER A 234 18.56 -23.75 -1.16
C SER A 234 17.38 -24.67 -1.52
N MET A 235 17.20 -25.01 -2.80
CA MET A 235 16.17 -25.94 -3.25
C MET A 235 16.52 -27.41 -2.92
N TYR A 236 17.80 -27.72 -2.70
CA TYR A 236 18.30 -29.08 -2.46
C TYR A 236 18.68 -29.33 -0.99
N LEU A 237 18.88 -28.27 -0.21
CA LEU A 237 19.21 -28.37 1.22
C LEU A 237 17.94 -28.61 2.06
N ARG A 238 17.92 -29.71 2.82
CA ARG A 238 16.83 -30.06 3.74
C ARG A 238 17.21 -29.73 5.19
N GLY A 239 16.24 -29.28 5.98
CA GLY A 239 16.44 -29.02 7.42
C GLY A 239 17.16 -27.71 7.76
N ILE A 240 17.41 -26.85 6.78
CA ILE A 240 18.06 -25.54 6.98
C ILE A 240 17.06 -24.43 6.62
N GLU A 241 17.11 -23.31 7.33
CA GLU A 241 16.35 -22.12 6.99
C GLU A 241 16.83 -21.56 5.64
N THR A 242 15.91 -21.42 4.70
CA THR A 242 16.11 -20.87 3.36
C THR A 242 15.17 -19.71 3.14
N LYS A 243 15.39 -18.95 2.06
CA LYS A 243 14.49 -17.88 1.64
C LYS A 243 13.05 -18.37 1.39
N PHE A 244 12.86 -19.65 1.08
CA PHE A 244 11.55 -20.22 0.74
C PHE A 244 10.78 -20.77 1.95
N ASN A 245 11.47 -21.19 3.01
CA ASN A 245 10.82 -21.81 4.17
C ASN A 245 10.79 -20.92 5.41
N ARG A 246 11.58 -19.84 5.44
CA ARG A 246 11.64 -18.86 6.54
C ARG A 246 10.25 -18.34 6.88
N ASP A 247 9.95 -18.29 8.18
CA ASP A 247 8.69 -17.74 8.67
C ASP A 247 8.60 -16.22 8.48
N GLU A 248 7.38 -15.76 8.27
CA GLU A 248 7.05 -14.34 8.16
C GLU A 248 7.28 -13.65 9.52
N ARG A 249 7.74 -12.39 9.50
CA ARG A 249 8.06 -11.61 10.72
C ARG A 249 6.81 -11.33 11.55
N ASN A 250 5.68 -11.09 10.88
CA ASN A 250 4.36 -10.89 11.46
C ASN A 250 3.46 -12.10 11.10
N ASP A 251 3.78 -13.27 11.67
CA ASP A 251 2.98 -14.48 11.49
C ASP A 251 1.80 -14.52 12.48
N ASP A 252 0.61 -14.12 12.01
CA ASP A 252 -0.65 -14.15 12.79
C ASP A 252 -1.32 -15.54 12.80
N ARG A 253 -0.59 -16.63 12.51
CA ARG A 253 -1.18 -17.98 12.51
C ARG A 253 -1.86 -18.31 13.83
N SER A 254 -3.16 -18.58 13.75
CA SER A 254 -3.79 -19.48 14.72
C SER A 254 -3.15 -20.86 14.56
N ARG A 255 -2.68 -21.44 15.67
CA ARG A 255 -1.96 -22.73 15.75
C ARG A 255 -2.71 -23.91 15.08
N SER A 256 -3.99 -23.74 14.73
CA SER A 256 -4.83 -24.73 14.04
C SER A 256 -4.51 -24.96 12.56
N SER A 257 -3.59 -24.19 11.95
CA SER A 257 -3.26 -24.31 10.51
C SER A 257 -2.09 -25.26 10.21
N GLN A 258 -1.54 -25.94 11.23
CA GLN A 258 -0.48 -26.94 11.05
C GLN A 258 -1.08 -28.29 10.60
N ASN A 259 -1.71 -28.34 9.43
CA ASN A 259 -1.91 -29.62 8.76
C ASN A 259 -0.58 -30.01 8.10
N ALA A 260 0.23 -30.76 8.84
CA ALA A 260 1.52 -31.31 8.41
C ALA A 260 1.41 -32.28 7.21
N GLU A 261 0.20 -32.62 6.76
CA GLU A 261 -0.06 -33.58 5.68
C GLU A 261 -0.46 -32.95 4.33
N ARG A 262 -0.27 -31.62 4.16
CA ARG A 262 -0.54 -30.97 2.85
C ARG A 262 0.70 -30.98 1.96
N MET A 263 0.52 -31.40 0.70
CA MET A 263 1.57 -31.32 -0.33
C MET A 263 2.07 -29.88 -0.48
N SER A 264 3.38 -29.74 -0.77
CA SER A 264 4.04 -28.43 -0.86
C SER A 264 3.38 -27.45 -1.85
N ILE A 265 2.71 -27.95 -2.89
CA ILE A 265 1.99 -27.13 -3.88
C ILE A 265 0.74 -26.44 -3.30
N PHE A 266 0.16 -27.01 -2.25
CA PHE A 266 -1.03 -26.50 -1.54
C PHE A 266 -0.67 -25.89 -0.18
N SER A 267 0.60 -25.91 0.21
CA SER A 267 1.09 -25.35 1.47
C SER A 267 1.51 -23.88 1.33
N GLN A 268 0.95 -23.14 0.36
CA GLN A 268 1.25 -21.73 0.22
C GLN A 268 0.80 -20.98 1.47
N LYS A 269 1.76 -20.31 2.13
CA LYS A 269 1.53 -19.47 3.31
C LYS A 269 0.90 -18.11 2.94
N VAL A 270 0.05 -18.05 1.91
CA VAL A 270 -0.46 -16.76 1.40
C VAL A 270 -1.83 -16.48 2.01
N ARG A 271 -1.99 -15.29 2.60
CA ARG A 271 -3.31 -14.74 2.98
C ARG A 271 -3.85 -13.93 1.80
N PRO A 272 -4.86 -14.43 1.07
CA PRO A 272 -5.44 -13.63 0.00
C PRO A 272 -6.25 -12.47 0.61
N PHE A 273 -6.07 -11.26 0.06
CA PHE A 273 -6.75 -10.05 0.52
C PHE A 273 -7.77 -9.62 -0.55
N GLY A 274 -9.03 -9.42 -0.15
CA GLY A 274 -10.04 -8.76 -0.99
C GLY A 274 -10.91 -9.63 -1.92
N ALA A 275 -10.99 -10.95 -1.74
CA ALA A 275 -12.03 -11.76 -2.39
C ALA A 275 -13.04 -12.30 -1.36
N THR A 276 -14.32 -12.30 -1.72
CA THR A 276 -15.45 -12.57 -0.81
C THR A 276 -15.85 -14.04 -0.70
N HIS A 277 -15.35 -14.95 -1.55
CA HIS A 277 -15.56 -16.39 -1.37
C HIS A 277 -14.31 -17.20 -1.77
N PHE A 278 -13.73 -17.89 -0.79
CA PHE A 278 -12.75 -18.94 -1.01
C PHE A 278 -13.43 -20.28 -0.79
N ILE A 279 -13.55 -21.08 -1.85
CA ILE A 279 -13.86 -22.50 -1.69
C ILE A 279 -12.54 -23.16 -1.30
N GLN A 280 -12.39 -23.43 -0.01
CA GLN A 280 -11.28 -24.23 0.47
C GLN A 280 -11.61 -25.70 0.19
N TYR A 281 -10.91 -26.30 -0.78
CA TYR A 281 -11.05 -27.74 -1.05
C TYR A 281 -10.75 -28.55 0.21
N SER A 282 -11.62 -29.51 0.50
CA SER A 282 -11.42 -30.43 1.61
C SER A 282 -10.21 -31.34 1.31
N GLN A 283 -9.63 -31.94 2.36
CA GLN A 283 -8.56 -32.92 2.15
C GLN A 283 -9.03 -34.11 1.30
N GLN A 284 -10.32 -34.47 1.38
CA GLN A 284 -10.92 -35.50 0.55
C GLN A 284 -10.95 -35.10 -0.94
N ASP A 285 -11.30 -33.84 -1.25
CA ASP A 285 -11.32 -33.36 -2.63
C ASP A 285 -9.93 -33.38 -3.26
N ILE A 286 -8.92 -32.92 -2.49
CA ILE A 286 -7.52 -32.92 -2.91
C ILE A 286 -7.01 -34.35 -3.14
N ASN A 287 -7.28 -35.26 -2.19
CA ASN A 287 -6.89 -36.66 -2.32
C ASN A 287 -7.60 -37.36 -3.49
N SER A 288 -8.87 -37.04 -3.72
CA SER A 288 -9.66 -37.57 -4.83
C SER A 288 -9.10 -37.12 -6.18
N ALA A 289 -8.79 -35.83 -6.32
CA ALA A 289 -8.14 -35.29 -7.52
C ALA A 289 -6.77 -35.94 -7.77
N HIS A 290 -5.96 -36.10 -6.72
CA HIS A 290 -4.67 -36.77 -6.80
C HIS A 290 -4.82 -38.21 -7.30
N CYS A 291 -5.68 -39.01 -6.66
CA CYS A 291 -5.97 -40.39 -7.08
C CYS A 291 -6.49 -40.47 -8.51
N LYS A 292 -7.32 -39.53 -8.94
CA LYS A 292 -7.87 -39.48 -10.30
C LYS A 292 -6.78 -39.24 -11.34
N HIS A 293 -5.91 -38.24 -11.14
CA HIS A 293 -4.79 -37.99 -12.04
C HIS A 293 -3.78 -39.15 -12.03
N TYR A 294 -3.49 -39.72 -10.86
CA TYR A 294 -2.56 -40.84 -10.73
C TYR A 294 -3.06 -42.07 -11.51
N ARG A 295 -4.35 -42.40 -11.41
CA ARG A 295 -4.96 -43.50 -12.18
C ARG A 295 -4.95 -43.24 -13.69
N GLN A 296 -5.19 -41.99 -14.11
CA GLN A 296 -5.17 -41.62 -15.53
C GLN A 296 -3.77 -41.81 -16.14
N LEU A 297 -2.73 -41.31 -15.46
CA LEU A 297 -1.35 -41.53 -15.92
C LEU A 297 -0.94 -43.00 -15.89
N GLN A 298 -1.43 -43.77 -14.92
CA GLN A 298 -1.17 -45.21 -14.80
C GLN A 298 -1.79 -46.00 -15.97
N GLN A 299 -2.94 -45.58 -16.47
CA GLN A 299 -3.58 -46.17 -17.67
C GLN A 299 -2.80 -45.88 -18.95
N GLU A 300 -2.12 -44.73 -19.02
CA GLU A 300 -1.30 -44.36 -20.18
C GLU A 300 0.05 -45.08 -20.18
N SER A 301 0.77 -45.06 -19.05
CA SER A 301 2.06 -45.73 -18.88
C SER A 301 2.54 -45.68 -17.44
N ASN A 302 3.10 -46.79 -16.95
CA ASN A 302 3.74 -46.87 -15.63
C ASN A 302 5.14 -46.24 -15.58
N LEU A 303 5.72 -45.84 -16.72
CA LEU A 303 7.05 -45.24 -16.76
C LEU A 303 7.03 -43.84 -16.15
N ASN A 304 7.94 -43.59 -15.19
CA ASN A 304 8.14 -42.29 -14.53
C ASN A 304 6.86 -41.68 -13.93
N LEU A 305 5.95 -42.53 -13.45
CA LEU A 305 4.60 -42.15 -13.01
C LEU A 305 4.59 -41.02 -11.97
N ILE A 306 5.50 -41.09 -10.98
CA ILE A 306 5.60 -40.09 -9.91
C ILE A 306 6.06 -38.73 -10.47
N GLU A 307 7.08 -38.72 -11.33
CA GLU A 307 7.61 -37.48 -11.92
C GLU A 307 6.62 -36.83 -12.88
N ARG A 308 5.94 -37.64 -13.70
CA ARG A 308 4.86 -37.17 -14.59
C ARG A 308 3.73 -36.57 -13.78
N HIS A 309 3.31 -37.26 -12.71
CA HIS A 309 2.28 -36.74 -11.81
C HIS A 309 2.69 -35.38 -11.25
N GLN A 310 3.89 -35.24 -10.69
CA GLN A 310 4.35 -33.97 -10.10
C GLN A 310 4.44 -32.83 -11.12
N LYS A 311 4.85 -33.11 -12.36
CA LYS A 311 4.98 -32.08 -13.42
C LYS A 311 3.64 -31.67 -14.03
N GLU A 312 2.74 -32.64 -14.24
CA GLU A 312 1.52 -32.43 -15.03
C GLU A 312 0.29 -32.10 -14.18
N PHE A 313 0.30 -32.49 -12.89
CA PHE A 313 -0.88 -32.39 -12.02
C PHE A 313 -1.42 -30.97 -11.90
N ALA A 314 -0.57 -29.95 -11.77
CA ALA A 314 -1.02 -28.57 -11.65
C ALA A 314 -1.78 -28.09 -12.90
N LYS A 315 -1.31 -28.46 -14.09
CA LYS A 315 -1.94 -28.11 -15.37
C LYS A 315 -3.24 -28.89 -15.57
N TRP A 316 -3.21 -30.20 -15.30
CA TRP A 316 -4.38 -31.07 -15.35
C TRP A 316 -5.48 -30.62 -14.38
N PHE A 317 -5.11 -30.27 -13.15
CA PHE A 317 -6.04 -29.82 -12.12
C PHE A 317 -6.64 -28.45 -12.47
N ALA A 318 -5.85 -27.52 -13.01
CA ALA A 318 -6.35 -26.25 -13.49
C ALA A 318 -7.38 -26.44 -14.62
N GLN A 319 -7.12 -27.35 -15.56
CA GLN A 319 -8.09 -27.66 -16.63
C GLN A 319 -9.38 -28.26 -16.06
N LEU A 320 -9.28 -29.19 -15.11
CA LEU A 320 -10.44 -29.82 -14.46
C LEU A 320 -11.32 -28.79 -13.73
N VAL A 321 -10.71 -27.81 -13.06
CA VAL A 321 -11.44 -26.78 -12.29
C VAL A 321 -12.00 -25.68 -13.19
N ILE A 322 -11.31 -25.30 -14.27
CA ILE A 322 -11.80 -24.27 -15.21
C ILE A 322 -12.93 -24.81 -16.11
N SER A 323 -13.00 -26.13 -16.31
CA SER A 323 -14.06 -26.78 -17.10
C SER A 323 -15.40 -26.97 -16.37
N VAL A 324 -15.51 -26.55 -15.11
CA VAL A 324 -16.72 -26.65 -14.27
C VAL A 324 -17.29 -25.26 -14.02
#